data_AF-A0A2E3G8E6-F1
#
_entry.id   AF-A0A2E3G8E6-F1
#
_cell.length_a   1.000
_cell.length_b   1.000
_cell.length_c   1.000
_cell.angle_alpha   90.00
_cell.angle_beta   90.00
_cell.angle_gamma   90.00
#
_symmetry.space_group_name_H-M   'P 1'
#
loop_
_entity.id
_entity.type
_entity.pdbx_description
1 polymer ?
#
loop_
_entity_poly.entity_id
_entity_poly.type
_entity_poly.pdbx_seq_one_letter_code
_entity_poly.pdbx_strand_id
1 'polypeptide(L)'
;MSQNEKKYTVYEIEKLSKGKLTKYKLTKAILAGELQAEEVKEKKRGRGLPNYFIFENNLNKYLEKMEKNKKHHINIPQDTIQSKYNINQENVKELQELLKQNIDNFNKLESRLTKIQNDYDLIIPMLEKQNINPTQNIVQQRKQIIEELANTPAFQMEKREELIKKLDNIG
;
A
#
# COMPACT_ATOMS: atom_id res chain seq x y z
N MET A 1 50.46 -16.42 -36.13
CA MET A 1 49.10 -16.40 -35.53
C MET A 1 48.71 -17.83 -35.26
N SER A 2 48.58 -18.23 -34.00
CA SER A 2 48.36 -19.63 -33.61
C SER A 2 46.92 -20.04 -33.90
N GLN A 3 46.76 -21.23 -34.49
CA GLN A 3 45.58 -21.66 -35.23
C GLN A 3 44.52 -22.38 -34.37
N ASN A 4 44.53 -22.23 -33.05
CA ASN A 4 43.62 -22.93 -32.13
C ASN A 4 43.24 -22.10 -30.89
N GLU A 5 42.98 -20.80 -31.06
CA GLU A 5 42.48 -20.00 -29.96
C GLU A 5 40.99 -20.27 -29.73
N LYS A 6 40.62 -20.76 -28.54
CA LYS A 6 39.23 -21.04 -28.20
C LYS A 6 38.43 -19.74 -28.23
N LYS A 7 37.28 -19.80 -28.91
CA LYS A 7 36.30 -18.71 -28.96
C LYS A 7 35.08 -19.13 -28.16
N TYR A 8 34.53 -18.19 -27.41
CA TYR A 8 33.29 -18.38 -26.68
C TYR A 8 32.28 -17.33 -27.11
N THR A 9 31.03 -17.74 -27.21
CA THR A 9 29.91 -16.82 -27.28
C THR A 9 29.65 -16.21 -25.89
N VAL A 10 28.98 -15.06 -25.88
CA VAL A 10 28.54 -14.42 -24.64
C VAL A 10 27.71 -15.37 -23.76
N TYR A 11 26.90 -16.25 -24.38
CA TYR A 11 26.08 -17.22 -23.67
C TYR A 11 26.89 -18.35 -23.03
N GLU A 12 27.93 -18.83 -23.71
CA GLU A 12 28.82 -19.86 -23.15
C GLU A 12 29.59 -19.33 -21.95
N ILE A 13 30.06 -18.08 -22.01
CA ILE A 13 30.74 -17.43 -20.89
C ILE A 13 29.79 -17.25 -19.69
N GLU A 14 28.53 -16.88 -19.93
CA GLU A 14 27.53 -16.77 -18.87
C GLU A 14 27.28 -18.13 -18.18
N LYS A 15 27.19 -19.21 -18.95
CA LYS A 15 27.07 -20.58 -18.43
C LYS A 15 28.31 -20.99 -17.63
N LEU A 16 29.51 -20.79 -18.17
CA LEU A 16 30.77 -21.13 -17.51
C LEU A 16 30.98 -20.34 -16.20
N SER A 17 30.59 -19.06 -16.20
CA SER A 17 30.70 -18.19 -15.03
C SER A 17 29.58 -18.39 -14.00
N LYS A 18 28.65 -19.32 -14.23
CA LYS A 18 27.46 -19.56 -13.39
C LYS A 18 26.67 -18.26 -13.12
N GLY A 19 26.54 -17.41 -14.14
CA GLY A 19 25.82 -16.14 -14.06
C GLY A 19 26.58 -14.96 -13.43
N LYS A 20 27.85 -15.13 -13.01
CA LYS A 20 28.65 -14.00 -12.49
C LYS A 20 28.91 -12.93 -13.57
N LEU A 21 29.23 -13.39 -14.78
CA LEU A 21 29.34 -12.56 -15.98
C LEU A 21 28.07 -12.75 -16.81
N THR A 22 27.07 -11.91 -16.58
CA THR A 22 25.82 -11.96 -17.34
C THR A 22 26.02 -11.48 -18.77
N LYS A 23 25.13 -11.90 -19.67
CA LYS A 23 25.13 -11.42 -21.06
C LYS A 23 25.21 -9.89 -21.13
N TYR A 24 24.42 -9.20 -20.30
CA TYR A 24 24.40 -7.74 -20.23
C TYR A 24 25.76 -7.13 -19.87
N LYS A 25 26.45 -7.65 -18.84
CA LYS A 25 27.76 -7.15 -18.42
C LYS A 25 28.81 -7.32 -19.51
N LEU A 26 28.81 -8.48 -20.16
CA LEU A 26 29.72 -8.79 -21.27
C LEU A 26 29.45 -7.88 -22.48
N THR A 27 28.19 -7.68 -22.87
CA THR A 27 27.85 -6.76 -23.96
C THR A 27 28.23 -5.32 -23.65
N LYS A 28 28.01 -4.86 -22.40
CA LYS A 28 28.39 -3.51 -21.97
C LYS A 28 29.91 -3.30 -22.04
N ALA A 29 30.70 -4.30 -21.61
CA ALA A 29 32.16 -4.26 -21.68
C ALA A 29 32.67 -4.21 -23.13
N ILE A 30 32.02 -4.92 -24.05
CA ILE A 30 32.35 -4.87 -25.48
C ILE A 30 32.06 -3.48 -26.06
N LEU A 31 30.87 -2.92 -25.79
CA LEU A 31 30.49 -1.59 -26.26
C LEU A 31 31.37 -0.47 -25.69
N ALA A 32 31.86 -0.64 -24.46
CA ALA A 32 32.80 0.28 -23.83
C ALA A 32 34.26 0.12 -24.34
N GLY A 33 34.52 -0.85 -25.24
CA GLY A 33 35.87 -1.15 -25.73
C GLY A 33 36.79 -1.82 -24.71
N GLU A 34 36.27 -2.23 -23.54
CA GLU A 34 37.03 -2.88 -22.48
C GLU A 34 37.28 -4.36 -22.75
N LEU A 35 36.40 -5.00 -23.53
CA LEU A 35 36.49 -6.40 -23.94
C LEU A 35 36.49 -6.49 -25.46
N GLN A 36 37.59 -6.97 -26.03
CA GLN A 36 37.70 -7.18 -27.48
C GLN A 36 36.91 -8.41 -27.92
N ALA A 37 35.99 -8.21 -28.86
CA ALA A 37 35.15 -9.26 -29.43
C ALA A 37 35.00 -9.08 -30.94
N GLU A 38 34.78 -10.19 -31.65
CA GLU A 38 34.39 -10.21 -33.06
C GLU A 38 32.87 -10.14 -33.15
N GLU A 39 32.36 -9.12 -33.85
CA GLU A 39 30.94 -9.02 -34.18
C GLU A 39 30.58 -10.04 -35.27
N VAL A 40 29.53 -10.82 -35.02
CA VAL A 40 29.05 -11.82 -35.97
C VAL A 40 28.22 -11.13 -37.03
N LYS A 41 28.83 -10.84 -38.18
CA LYS A 41 28.16 -10.26 -39.35
C LYS A 41 27.32 -11.32 -40.09
N GLU A 42 26.27 -11.86 -39.46
CA GLU A 42 25.28 -12.67 -40.18
C GLU A 42 24.03 -11.89 -40.55
N LYS A 43 23.60 -12.06 -41.81
CA LYS A 43 22.39 -11.44 -42.41
C LYS A 43 21.06 -12.02 -41.91
N LYS A 44 21.07 -13.07 -41.06
CA LYS A 44 19.86 -13.77 -40.61
C LYS A 44 19.41 -13.26 -39.24
N ARG A 45 18.24 -12.62 -39.19
CA ARG A 45 17.54 -12.27 -37.95
C ARG A 45 16.83 -13.50 -37.40
N GLY A 46 17.15 -13.92 -36.17
CA GLY A 46 16.50 -15.07 -35.51
C GLY A 46 16.82 -15.14 -34.02
N ARG A 47 15.95 -15.80 -33.24
CA ARG A 47 16.19 -16.07 -31.81
C ARG A 47 17.34 -17.08 -31.70
N GLY A 48 18.38 -16.75 -30.95
CA GLY A 48 19.49 -17.67 -30.63
C GLY A 48 20.83 -17.42 -31.35
N LEU A 49 20.92 -16.43 -32.25
CA LEU A 49 22.22 -16.06 -32.82
C LEU A 49 23.08 -15.27 -31.81
N PRO A 50 24.38 -15.59 -31.68
CA PRO A 50 25.29 -14.82 -30.85
C PRO A 50 25.71 -13.53 -31.56
N ASN A 51 25.58 -12.40 -30.88
CA ASN A 51 25.98 -11.10 -31.44
C ASN A 51 27.52 -10.94 -31.49
N TYR A 52 28.23 -11.62 -30.58
CA TYR A 52 29.67 -11.46 -30.40
C TYR A 52 30.35 -12.79 -30.07
N PHE A 53 31.52 -13.02 -30.67
CA PHE A 53 32.50 -14.03 -30.24
C PHE A 53 33.65 -13.37 -29.49
N ILE A 54 34.03 -13.93 -28.36
CA ILE A 54 35.14 -13.46 -27.52
C ILE A 54 36.22 -14.54 -27.51
N PHE A 55 37.45 -14.14 -27.83
CA PHE A 55 38.61 -15.01 -27.72
C PHE A 55 39.02 -15.22 -26.27
N GLU A 56 39.51 -16.42 -25.94
CA GLU A 56 39.95 -16.79 -24.60
C GLU A 56 41.01 -15.83 -24.04
N ASN A 57 42.01 -15.40 -24.83
CA ASN A 57 43.02 -14.46 -24.34
C ASN A 57 42.43 -13.09 -24.03
N ASN A 58 41.45 -12.62 -24.80
CA ASN A 58 40.80 -11.33 -24.58
C ASN A 58 39.90 -11.38 -23.34
N LEU A 59 39.23 -12.50 -23.11
CA LEU A 59 38.46 -12.74 -21.89
C LEU A 59 39.36 -12.76 -20.66
N ASN A 60 40.49 -13.46 -20.72
CA ASN A 60 41.45 -13.53 -19.61
C ASN A 60 42.04 -12.16 -19.28
N LYS A 61 42.43 -11.37 -20.29
CA LYS A 61 42.89 -9.98 -20.10
C LYS A 61 41.84 -9.11 -19.41
N TYR A 62 40.57 -9.25 -19.81
CA TYR A 62 39.46 -8.53 -19.18
C TYR A 62 39.25 -8.96 -17.72
N LEU A 63 39.29 -10.26 -17.44
CA LEU A 63 39.19 -10.81 -16.08
C LEU A 63 40.34 -10.32 -15.18
N GLU A 64 41.57 -10.34 -15.66
CA GLU A 64 42.73 -9.81 -14.92
C GLU A 64 42.57 -8.32 -14.62
N LYS A 65 42.06 -7.53 -15.57
CA LYS A 65 41.77 -6.10 -15.35
C LYS A 65 40.68 -5.91 -14.30
N MET A 66 39.62 -6.73 -14.34
CA MET A 66 38.58 -6.71 -13.30
C MET A 66 39.15 -7.05 -11.92
N GLU A 67 40.05 -8.03 -11.81
CA GLU A 67 40.69 -8.38 -10.55
C GLU A 67 41.66 -7.30 -10.05
N LYS A 68 42.42 -6.66 -10.94
CA LYS A 68 43.27 -5.50 -10.59
C LYS A 68 42.43 -4.34 -10.08
N ASN A 69 41.30 -4.05 -10.72
CA ASN A 69 40.36 -3.03 -10.25
C ASN A 69 39.72 -3.40 -8.90
N LYS A 70 39.49 -4.68 -8.63
CA LYS A 70 39.10 -5.15 -7.29
C LYS A 70 40.24 -5.07 -6.27
N LYS A 71 41.51 -5.08 -6.67
CA LYS A 71 42.63 -4.84 -5.72
C LYS A 71 42.81 -3.35 -5.42
N HIS A 72 42.45 -2.49 -6.37
CA HIS A 72 42.30 -1.05 -6.18
C HIS A 72 40.90 -0.71 -5.64
N HIS A 73 40.54 -1.27 -4.48
CA HIS A 73 39.54 -0.58 -3.68
C HIS A 73 40.15 0.76 -3.28
N ILE A 74 39.46 1.86 -3.61
CA ILE A 74 39.69 3.11 -2.90
C ILE A 74 39.49 2.77 -1.43
N ASN A 75 40.58 2.80 -0.65
CA ASN A 75 40.50 2.61 0.78
C ASN A 75 39.85 3.88 1.32
N ILE A 76 38.52 3.92 1.33
CA ILE A 76 37.77 5.04 1.90
C ILE A 76 38.07 5.00 3.40
N PRO A 77 38.73 6.02 3.97
CA PRO A 77 38.95 6.07 5.42
C PRO A 77 37.59 5.98 6.09
N GLN A 78 37.37 4.96 6.93
CA GLN A 78 36.09 4.76 7.62
C GLN A 78 35.71 5.98 8.49
N ASP A 79 36.69 6.81 8.84
CA ASP A 79 36.52 7.99 9.70
C ASP A 79 35.71 9.13 9.07
N THR A 80 35.60 9.19 7.73
CA THR A 80 34.83 10.27 7.07
C THR A 80 33.37 9.90 6.77
N ILE A 81 33.00 8.63 6.86
CA ILE A 81 31.59 8.22 6.75
C ILE A 81 30.95 8.15 8.14
N GLN A 82 31.65 7.69 9.18
CA GLN A 82 31.09 7.67 10.54
C GLN A 82 30.83 9.08 11.11
N SER A 83 31.63 10.09 10.77
CA SER A 83 31.43 11.47 11.24
C SER A 83 30.20 12.17 10.63
N LYS A 84 29.65 11.69 9.51
CA LYS A 84 28.36 12.17 8.96
C LYS A 84 27.14 11.43 9.51
N TYR A 85 27.35 10.30 10.19
CA TYR A 85 26.32 9.55 10.92
C TYR A 85 26.51 9.64 12.44
N ASN A 86 27.14 10.71 12.94
CA ASN A 86 26.82 11.19 14.27
C ASN A 86 25.41 11.76 14.21
N ILE A 87 24.42 10.87 14.19
CA ILE A 87 23.04 11.24 14.50
C ILE A 87 23.16 11.87 15.88
N ASN A 88 22.90 13.18 15.95
CA ASN A 88 22.94 13.93 17.19
C ASN A 88 22.06 13.17 18.18
N GLN A 89 22.64 12.63 19.26
CA GLN A 89 21.88 11.78 20.20
C GLN A 89 20.71 12.56 20.81
N GLU A 90 20.81 13.90 20.84
CA GLU A 90 19.73 14.83 21.17
C GLU A 90 18.57 14.72 20.18
N ASN A 91 18.82 14.76 18.87
CA ASN A 91 17.76 14.63 17.84
C ASN A 91 17.04 13.27 17.92
N VAL A 92 17.75 12.18 18.28
CA VAL A 92 17.13 10.87 18.47
C VAL A 92 16.22 10.86 19.70
N LYS A 93 16.65 11.49 20.80
CA LYS A 93 15.83 11.62 22.01
C LYS A 93 14.59 12.48 21.76
N GLU A 94 14.73 13.61 21.06
CA GLU A 94 13.59 14.46 20.68
C GLU A 94 12.59 13.69 19.80
N LEU A 95 13.07 12.93 18.81
CA LEU A 95 12.20 12.09 17.97
C LEU A 95 11.49 11.01 18.78
N GLN A 96 12.16 10.40 19.76
CA GLN A 96 11.55 9.42 20.66
C GLN A 96 10.49 10.04 21.58
N GLU A 97 10.74 11.25 22.09
CA GLU A 97 9.77 11.99 22.90
C GLU A 97 8.54 12.39 22.07
N LEU A 98 8.73 12.91 20.85
CA LEU A 98 7.63 13.23 19.94
C LEU A 98 6.81 12.00 19.57
N LEU A 99 7.46 10.86 19.34
CA LEU A 99 6.77 9.60 19.05
C LEU A 99 5.91 9.17 20.25
N LYS A 100 6.47 9.25 21.47
CA LYS A 100 5.76 8.92 22.71
C LYS A 100 4.55 9.84 22.93
N GLN A 101 4.71 11.15 22.74
CA GLN A 101 3.62 12.11 22.84
C GLN A 101 2.50 11.83 21.83
N ASN A 102 2.85 11.45 20.59
CA ASN A 102 1.87 11.09 19.57
C ASN A 102 1.10 9.82 19.94
N ILE A 103 1.77 8.80 20.49
CA ILE A 103 1.10 7.58 20.98
C ILE A 103 0.12 7.93 22.11
N ASP A 104 0.53 8.76 23.06
CA ASP A 104 -0.35 9.19 24.16
C ASP A 104 -1.56 10.00 23.66
N ASN A 105 -1.36 10.85 22.66
CA ASN A 105 -2.44 11.60 22.01
C ASN A 105 -3.41 10.67 21.27
N PHE A 106 -2.89 9.64 20.58
CA PHE A 106 -3.71 8.64 19.91
C PHE A 106 -4.59 7.88 20.91
N ASN A 107 -4.02 7.39 22.01
CA ASN A 107 -4.75 6.70 23.06
C ASN A 107 -5.84 7.59 23.69
N LYS A 108 -5.56 8.88 23.90
CA LYS A 108 -6.57 9.85 24.36
C LYS A 108 -7.71 10.01 23.35
N LEU A 109 -7.40 10.13 22.06
CA LEU A 109 -8.42 10.23 21.00
C LEU A 109 -9.28 8.97 20.94
N GLU A 110 -8.67 7.80 21.00
CA GLU A 110 -9.37 6.51 21.03
C GLU A 110 -10.33 6.46 22.23
N SER A 111 -9.86 6.83 23.44
CA SER A 111 -10.72 6.87 24.62
C SER A 111 -11.92 7.82 24.49
N ARG A 112 -11.75 8.95 23.77
CA ARG A 112 -12.83 9.91 23.51
C ARG A 112 -13.83 9.35 22.50
N LEU A 113 -13.34 8.66 21.47
CA LEU A 113 -14.20 7.98 20.50
C LEU A 113 -15.03 6.89 21.17
N THR A 114 -14.44 6.06 22.04
CA THR A 114 -15.19 5.04 22.79
C THR A 114 -16.28 5.66 23.66
N LYS A 115 -15.99 6.79 24.34
CA LYS A 115 -17.01 7.51 25.13
C LYS A 115 -18.15 8.03 24.26
N ILE A 116 -17.82 8.67 23.14
CA ILE A 116 -18.82 9.17 22.19
C ILE A 116 -19.69 8.03 21.67
N GLN A 117 -19.09 6.89 21.35
CA GLN A 117 -19.83 5.72 20.87
C GLN A 117 -20.76 5.16 21.95
N ASN A 118 -20.30 5.06 23.19
CA ASN A 118 -21.15 4.67 24.32
C ASN A 118 -22.30 5.68 24.54
N ASP A 119 -22.04 6.98 24.40
CA ASP A 119 -23.07 8.01 24.51
C ASP A 119 -24.11 7.88 23.39
N TYR A 120 -23.68 7.61 22.14
CA TYR A 120 -24.58 7.33 21.02
C TYR A 120 -25.45 6.09 21.27
N ASP A 121 -24.85 5.00 21.74
CA ASP A 121 -25.54 3.75 22.05
C ASP A 121 -26.61 3.92 23.15
N LEU A 122 -26.47 4.94 24.02
CA LEU A 122 -27.47 5.29 25.03
C LEU A 122 -28.54 6.26 24.49
N ILE A 123 -28.13 7.26 23.73
CA ILE A 123 -29.01 8.33 23.25
C ILE A 123 -30.00 7.82 22.20
N ILE A 124 -29.55 6.99 21.24
CA ILE A 124 -30.42 6.50 20.16
C ILE A 124 -31.62 5.72 20.73
N PRO A 125 -31.44 4.72 21.61
CA PRO A 125 -32.56 4.01 22.22
C PRO A 125 -33.46 4.92 23.09
N MET A 126 -32.90 5.94 23.75
CA MET A 126 -33.70 6.91 24.50
C MET A 126 -34.61 7.74 23.60
N LEU A 127 -34.08 8.23 22.47
CA LEU A 127 -34.85 8.99 21.48
C LEU A 127 -35.91 8.12 20.80
N GLU A 128 -35.57 6.87 20.46
CA GLU A 128 -36.54 5.91 19.93
C GLU A 128 -37.68 5.65 20.93
N LYS A 129 -37.37 5.37 22.20
CA LYS A 129 -38.39 5.21 23.25
C LYS A 129 -39.24 6.47 23.44
N GLN A 130 -38.62 7.65 23.42
CA GLN A 130 -39.34 8.92 23.53
C GLN A 130 -40.23 9.23 22.34
N ASN A 131 -39.92 8.77 21.12
CA ASN A 131 -40.81 8.93 19.95
C ASN A 131 -41.89 7.85 19.87
N ILE A 132 -41.60 6.62 20.31
CA ILE A 132 -42.56 5.51 20.32
C ILE A 132 -43.68 5.74 21.34
N ASN A 133 -43.38 6.24 22.55
CA ASN A 133 -44.40 6.47 23.58
C ASN A 133 -45.53 7.45 23.18
N PRO A 134 -45.25 8.66 22.64
CA PRO A 134 -46.28 9.60 22.22
C PRO A 134 -47.02 9.11 20.97
N THR A 135 -46.33 8.49 20.01
CA THR A 135 -47.00 7.93 18.82
C THR A 135 -47.92 6.75 19.18
N GLN A 136 -47.51 5.87 20.09
CA GLN A 136 -48.38 4.81 20.62
C GLN A 136 -49.62 5.40 21.32
N ASN A 137 -49.47 6.47 22.10
CA ASN A 137 -50.60 7.13 22.76
C ASN A 137 -51.57 7.74 21.73
N ILE A 138 -51.06 8.46 20.72
CA ILE A 138 -51.86 9.01 19.62
C ILE A 138 -52.60 7.90 18.86
N VAL A 139 -51.93 6.80 18.55
CA VAL A 139 -52.52 5.64 17.86
C VAL A 139 -53.61 4.98 18.72
N GLN A 140 -53.39 4.84 20.03
CA GLN A 140 -54.39 4.30 20.96
C GLN A 140 -55.62 5.22 21.05
N GLN A 141 -55.43 6.53 21.14
CA GLN A 141 -56.53 7.51 21.16
C GLN A 141 -57.34 7.47 19.85
N ARG A 142 -56.67 7.44 18.69
CA ARG A 142 -57.33 7.28 17.38
C ARG A 142 -58.15 5.99 17.32
N LYS A 143 -57.60 4.88 17.80
CA LYS A 143 -58.29 3.59 17.82
C LYS A 143 -59.57 3.62 18.67
N GLN A 144 -59.52 4.23 19.85
CA GLN A 144 -60.70 4.38 20.72
C GLN A 144 -61.81 5.18 20.04
N ILE A 145 -61.48 6.29 19.37
CA ILE A 145 -62.47 7.11 18.66
C ILE A 145 -63.05 6.37 17.44
N ILE A 146 -62.23 5.63 16.69
CA ILE A 146 -62.71 4.81 15.57
C ILE A 146 -63.67 3.73 16.05
N GLU A 147 -63.36 3.05 17.16
CA GLU A 147 -64.25 2.07 17.77
C GLU A 147 -65.56 2.71 18.26
N GLU A 148 -65.50 3.90 18.87
CA GLU A 148 -66.71 4.63 19.27
C GLU A 148 -67.55 5.07 18.06
N LEU A 149 -66.93 5.53 16.97
CA LEU A 149 -67.61 5.88 15.74
C LEU A 149 -68.29 4.67 15.08
N ALA A 150 -67.62 3.52 15.08
CA ALA A 150 -68.16 2.26 14.55
C ALA A 150 -69.38 1.79 15.35
N ASN A 151 -69.36 1.99 16.68
CA ASN A 151 -70.45 1.62 17.58
C ASN A 151 -71.57 2.67 17.68
N THR A 152 -71.36 3.88 17.13
CA THR A 152 -72.37 4.95 17.15
C THR A 152 -73.39 4.77 16.02
N PRO A 153 -74.70 4.63 16.31
CA PRO A 153 -75.72 4.42 15.29
C PRO A 153 -75.80 5.53 14.24
N ALA A 154 -76.16 5.19 13.00
CA ALA A 154 -76.16 6.11 11.86
C ALA A 154 -77.09 7.33 12.01
N PHE A 155 -78.12 7.25 12.86
CA PHE A 155 -79.05 8.37 13.10
C PHE A 155 -78.52 9.41 14.11
N GLN A 156 -77.44 9.12 14.83
CA GLN A 156 -76.79 10.08 15.75
C GLN A 156 -75.74 10.92 15.01
N MET A 157 -76.19 11.70 14.03
CA MET A 157 -75.31 12.45 13.11
C MET A 157 -74.43 13.47 13.84
N GLU A 158 -74.97 14.23 14.79
CA GLU A 158 -74.20 15.22 15.56
C GLU A 158 -73.03 14.58 16.34
N LYS A 159 -73.29 13.45 17.00
CA LYS A 159 -72.25 12.72 17.75
C LYS A 159 -71.18 12.14 16.81
N ARG A 160 -71.57 11.65 15.63
CA ARG A 160 -70.63 11.16 14.60
C ARG A 160 -69.76 12.28 14.05
N GLU A 161 -70.33 13.46 13.78
CA GLU A 161 -69.57 14.64 13.35
C GLU A 161 -68.59 15.12 14.43
N GLU A 162 -68.99 15.08 15.71
CA GLU A 162 -68.10 15.43 16.83
C GLU A 162 -66.92 14.45 16.94
N LEU A 163 -67.15 13.15 16.79
CA LEU A 163 -66.10 12.13 16.82
C LEU A 163 -65.15 12.25 15.63
N ILE A 164 -65.65 12.58 14.44
CA ILE A 164 -64.81 12.84 13.26
C ILE A 164 -63.94 14.08 13.49
N LYS A 165 -64.52 15.19 13.99
CA LYS A 165 -63.74 16.39 14.34
C LYS A 165 -62.68 16.10 15.41
N LYS A 166 -62.98 15.24 16.39
CA LYS A 166 -61.99 14.81 17.39
C LYS A 166 -60.89 13.97 16.76
N LEU A 167 -61.20 13.09 15.80
CA LEU A 167 -60.21 12.30 15.07
C LEU A 167 -59.25 13.19 14.26
N ASP A 168 -59.80 14.19 13.56
CA ASP A 168 -59.03 15.13 12.73
C ASP A 168 -58.07 16.01 13.56
N ASN A 169 -58.37 16.21 14.85
CA ASN A 169 -57.56 17.00 15.78
C ASN A 169 -56.54 16.16 16.59
N ILE A 170 -56.54 14.83 16.47
CA ILE A 170 -55.54 13.98 17.14
C ILE A 170 -54.31 13.87 16.25
N GLY A 171 -53.35 14.75 16.50
CA GLY A 171 -52.01 14.75 15.90
C GLY A 171 -51.87 15.74 14.75
#